data_AF-R4LRV1-F1
#
_entry.id   AF-R4LRV1-F1
#
_cell.length_a   1.000
_cell.length_b   1.000
_cell.length_c   1.000
_cell.angle_alpha   90.00
_cell.angle_beta   90.00
_cell.angle_gamma   90.00
#
_symmetry.space_group_name_H-M   'P 1'
#
loop_
_entity.id
_entity.type
_entity.pdbx_description
1 polymer ?
#
loop_
_entity_poly.entity_id
_entity_poly.type
_entity_poly.pdbx_seq_one_letter_code
_entity_poly.pdbx_strand_id
1 'polypeptide(L)'
;MNRLFRLGPVLRARKAQEDAARGAVIQSRQEIRDAQALVKRRQLDLAGADAPTEGTARAMVASMVARQSLAASLSGAHQMVDDAEERTREKVAELADAAKRHRAVEMLSERHAEAVRRHDLTVDQNNIDEIAVTTKARNTARGVDTAEERGNTLRTGAGSVADRLSAAGRAAAEREGIARETANTVAAQRPQIDLADARQAIDAVRDRLSLVAKRPAEAAELDDEGNSDEDHGSR
;
A
#
# COMPACT_ATOMS: atom_id res chain seq x y z
N MET A 1 8.11 -24.33 -25.95
CA MET A 1 8.12 -23.92 -24.53
C MET A 1 6.69 -23.98 -23.97
N ASN A 2 6.47 -24.48 -22.75
CA ASN A 2 5.12 -24.45 -22.16
C ASN A 2 4.78 -23.00 -21.75
N ARG A 3 3.67 -22.46 -22.26
CA ARG A 3 3.21 -21.07 -22.02
C ARG A 3 2.58 -20.89 -20.64
N LEU A 4 2.15 -21.97 -19.99
CA LEU A 4 1.53 -21.91 -18.68
C LEU A 4 2.59 -21.89 -17.58
N PHE A 5 2.44 -20.93 -16.65
CA PHE A 5 3.24 -20.90 -15.44
C PHE A 5 2.88 -22.08 -14.52
N ARG A 6 3.80 -23.03 -14.38
CA ARG A 6 3.58 -24.28 -13.62
C ARG A 6 3.21 -24.04 -12.14
N LEU A 7 3.66 -22.93 -11.56
CA LEU A 7 3.35 -22.54 -10.17
C LEU A 7 2.11 -21.63 -10.07
N GLY A 8 1.30 -21.52 -11.13
CA GLY A 8 0.05 -20.74 -11.11
C GLY A 8 -0.90 -21.12 -9.96
N PRO A 9 -1.15 -22.41 -9.67
CA PRO A 9 -1.94 -22.81 -8.51
C PRO A 9 -1.32 -22.38 -7.18
N VAL A 10 0.01 -22.41 -7.06
CA VAL A 10 0.75 -21.99 -5.86
C VAL A 10 0.60 -20.49 -5.64
N LEU A 11 0.68 -19.68 -6.70
CA LEU A 11 0.46 -18.23 -6.62
C LEU A 11 -0.93 -17.89 -6.08
N ARG A 12 -1.97 -18.57 -6.58
CA ARG A 12 -3.35 -18.41 -6.07
C ARG A 12 -3.47 -18.82 -4.60
N ALA A 13 -2.86 -19.95 -4.22
CA ALA A 13 -2.86 -20.40 -2.84
C ALA A 13 -2.15 -19.42 -1.91
N ARG A 14 -1.02 -18.83 -2.34
CA ARG A 14 -0.29 -17.80 -1.56
C ARG A 14 -1.08 -16.51 -1.42
N LYS A 15 -1.76 -16.07 -2.48
CA LYS A 15 -2.68 -14.93 -2.40
C LYS A 15 -3.81 -15.18 -1.39
N ALA A 16 -4.45 -16.36 -1.45
CA ALA A 16 -5.48 -16.72 -0.49
C ALA A 16 -4.97 -16.77 0.97
N GLN A 17 -3.71 -17.20 1.19
CA GLN A 17 -3.07 -17.16 2.50
C GLN A 17 -2.82 -15.73 2.99
N GLU A 18 -2.39 -14.82 2.10
CA GLU A 18 -2.24 -13.40 2.40
C GLU A 18 -3.60 -12.77 2.76
N ASP A 19 -4.64 -13.05 1.99
CA ASP A 19 -5.99 -12.55 2.23
C ASP A 19 -6.56 -13.06 3.57
N ALA A 20 -6.32 -14.34 3.90
CA ALA A 20 -6.70 -14.91 5.19
C ALA A 20 -5.95 -14.24 6.36
N ALA A 21 -4.65 -14.02 6.23
CA ALA A 21 -3.85 -13.31 7.23
C ALA A 21 -4.32 -11.86 7.40
N ARG A 22 -4.71 -11.19 6.31
CA ARG A 22 -5.28 -9.85 6.33
C ARG A 22 -6.61 -9.82 7.07
N GLY A 23 -7.47 -10.82 6.84
CA GLY A 23 -8.71 -11.00 7.59
C GLY A 23 -8.46 -11.16 9.10
N ALA A 24 -7.48 -11.97 9.48
CA ALA A 24 -7.10 -12.15 10.89
C ALA A 24 -6.62 -10.84 11.56
N VAL A 25 -5.84 -10.01 10.85
CA VAL A 25 -5.44 -8.69 11.35
C VAL A 25 -6.64 -7.78 11.56
N ILE A 26 -7.59 -7.76 10.62
CA ILE A 26 -8.81 -6.94 10.76
C ILE A 26 -9.64 -7.40 11.98
N GLN A 27 -9.79 -8.70 12.16
CA GLN A 27 -10.48 -9.27 13.32
C GLN A 27 -9.77 -8.89 14.64
N SER A 28 -8.45 -9.06 14.73
CA SER A 28 -7.69 -8.71 15.94
C SER A 28 -7.81 -7.21 16.31
N ARG A 29 -7.89 -6.33 15.31
CA ARG A 29 -8.15 -4.89 15.53
C ARG A 29 -9.56 -4.61 16.01
N GLN A 30 -10.54 -5.44 15.66
CA GLN A 30 -11.88 -5.37 16.25
C GLN A 30 -11.83 -5.78 17.72
N GLU A 31 -11.13 -6.87 18.04
CA GLU A 31 -10.98 -7.36 19.42
C GLU A 31 -10.32 -6.31 20.34
N ILE A 32 -9.32 -5.56 19.86
CA ILE A 32 -8.76 -4.42 20.58
C ILE A 32 -9.84 -3.37 20.88
N ARG A 33 -10.66 -3.00 19.89
CA ARG A 33 -11.72 -2.00 20.08
C ARG A 33 -12.77 -2.46 21.10
N ASP A 34 -13.11 -3.74 21.07
CA ASP A 34 -14.06 -4.34 22.01
C ASP A 34 -13.48 -4.35 23.44
N ALA A 35 -12.19 -4.69 23.60
CA ALA A 35 -11.49 -4.63 24.87
C ALA A 35 -11.38 -3.18 25.41
N GLN A 36 -11.09 -2.21 24.55
CA GLN A 36 -11.08 -0.79 24.91
C GLN A 36 -12.47 -0.29 25.32
N ALA A 37 -13.53 -0.75 24.65
CA ALA A 37 -14.90 -0.44 25.05
C ALA A 37 -15.24 -1.01 26.42
N LEU A 38 -14.75 -2.22 26.74
CA LEU A 38 -14.89 -2.81 28.07
C LEU A 38 -14.18 -1.98 29.14
N VAL A 39 -12.94 -1.53 28.89
CA VAL A 39 -12.20 -0.63 29.78
C VAL A 39 -13.02 0.63 30.06
N LYS A 40 -13.54 1.30 29.03
CA LYS A 40 -14.37 2.50 29.18
C LYS A 40 -15.60 2.23 30.04
N ARG A 41 -16.29 1.11 29.83
CA ARG A 41 -17.44 0.72 30.65
C ARG A 41 -17.05 0.51 32.11
N ARG A 42 -15.96 -0.21 32.39
CA ARG A 42 -15.48 -0.43 33.77
C ARG A 42 -15.01 0.85 34.45
N GLN A 43 -14.45 1.77 33.69
CA GLN A 43 -14.06 3.09 34.18
C GLN A 43 -15.29 3.91 34.60
N LEU A 44 -16.36 3.87 33.81
CA LEU A 44 -17.63 4.51 34.16
C LEU A 44 -18.29 3.83 35.38
N ASP A 45 -18.28 2.50 35.45
CA ASP A 45 -18.78 1.75 36.62
C ASP A 45 -18.04 2.18 37.91
N LEU A 46 -16.71 2.33 37.85
CA LEU A 46 -15.88 2.75 38.97
C LEU A 46 -16.10 4.23 39.35
N ALA A 47 -16.25 5.09 38.35
CA ALA A 47 -16.50 6.52 38.56
C ALA A 47 -17.88 6.78 39.19
N GLY A 48 -18.92 6.05 38.77
CA GLY A 48 -20.28 6.17 39.30
C GLY A 48 -20.48 5.51 40.66
N ALA A 49 -19.59 4.61 41.08
CA ALA A 49 -19.68 3.93 42.37
C ALA A 49 -19.21 4.86 43.50
N ASP A 50 -19.93 5.94 43.81
CA ASP A 50 -19.47 6.96 44.77
C ASP A 50 -19.27 6.45 46.21
N ALA A 51 -18.45 7.14 46.99
CA ALA A 51 -18.13 6.72 48.36
C ALA A 51 -19.24 7.26 49.25
N PRO A 52 -19.88 6.43 50.09
CA PRO A 52 -20.92 6.92 50.98
C PRO A 52 -20.33 7.97 51.91
N THR A 53 -20.84 9.21 51.81
CA THR A 53 -20.47 10.33 52.69
C THR A 53 -21.04 10.16 54.09
N GLU A 54 -22.14 9.42 54.20
CA GLU A 54 -22.85 9.12 55.44
C GLU A 54 -23.25 7.64 55.47
N GLY A 55 -23.23 7.04 56.67
CA GLY A 55 -23.67 5.65 56.84
C GLY A 55 -23.07 4.96 58.05
N THR A 56 -23.55 3.74 58.32
CA THR A 56 -22.96 2.87 59.36
C THR A 56 -21.56 2.41 58.94
N ALA A 57 -20.66 2.16 59.89
CA ALA A 57 -19.31 1.68 59.62
C ALA A 57 -19.28 0.43 58.73
N ARG A 58 -20.29 -0.45 58.86
CA ARG A 58 -20.45 -1.64 58.01
C ARG A 58 -20.75 -1.28 56.54
N ALA A 59 -21.56 -0.26 56.29
CA ALA A 59 -21.86 0.23 54.94
C ALA A 59 -20.62 0.85 54.29
N MET A 60 -19.81 1.59 55.05
CA MET A 60 -18.55 2.15 54.56
C MET A 60 -17.57 1.04 54.14
N VAL A 61 -17.36 0.03 54.98
CA VAL A 61 -16.48 -1.11 54.64
C VAL A 61 -17.00 -1.88 53.41
N ALA A 62 -18.31 -2.12 53.31
CA ALA A 62 -18.89 -2.76 52.14
C ALA A 62 -18.65 -1.96 50.84
N SER A 63 -18.82 -0.64 50.89
CA SER A 63 -18.55 0.23 49.73
C SER A 63 -17.08 0.24 49.33
N MET A 64 -16.15 0.19 50.30
CA MET A 64 -14.72 0.13 50.03
C MET A 64 -14.33 -1.16 49.34
N VAL A 65 -14.84 -2.31 49.81
CA VAL A 65 -14.62 -3.61 49.18
C VAL A 65 -15.23 -3.66 47.78
N ALA A 66 -16.43 -3.10 47.59
CA ALA A 66 -17.05 -3.00 46.27
C ALA A 66 -16.20 -2.19 45.29
N ARG A 67 -15.71 -1.01 45.69
CA ARG A 67 -14.79 -0.20 44.88
C ARG A 67 -13.48 -0.93 44.58
N GLN A 68 -12.91 -1.63 45.55
CA GLN A 68 -11.68 -2.42 45.34
C GLN A 68 -11.92 -3.54 44.31
N SER A 69 -13.08 -4.20 44.35
CA SER A 69 -13.48 -5.19 43.35
C SER A 69 -13.64 -4.58 41.95
N LEU A 70 -14.27 -3.40 41.84
CA LEU A 70 -14.38 -2.66 40.58
C LEU A 70 -13.01 -2.24 40.02
N ALA A 71 -12.12 -1.72 40.88
CA ALA A 71 -10.75 -1.36 40.50
C ALA A 71 -9.95 -2.58 40.01
N ALA A 72 -10.08 -3.73 40.68
CA ALA A 72 -9.48 -4.98 40.21
C ALA A 72 -10.05 -5.41 38.85
N SER A 73 -11.37 -5.27 38.64
CA SER A 73 -12.00 -5.57 37.35
C SER A 73 -11.52 -4.65 36.22
N LEU A 74 -11.29 -3.37 36.51
CA LEU A 74 -10.74 -2.40 35.57
C LEU A 74 -9.28 -2.75 35.21
N SER A 75 -8.47 -3.11 36.20
CA SER A 75 -7.11 -3.60 35.96
C SER A 75 -7.10 -4.84 35.06
N GLY A 76 -8.03 -5.78 35.27
CA GLY A 76 -8.18 -6.95 34.40
C GLY A 76 -8.58 -6.56 32.96
N ALA A 77 -9.47 -5.57 32.80
CA ALA A 77 -9.85 -5.08 31.47
C ALA A 77 -8.67 -4.41 30.74
N HIS A 78 -7.78 -3.70 31.44
CA HIS A 78 -6.55 -3.18 30.86
C HIS A 78 -5.61 -4.29 30.38
N GLN A 79 -5.41 -5.34 31.18
CA GLN A 79 -4.61 -6.50 30.77
C GLN A 79 -5.19 -7.17 29.51
N MET A 80 -6.52 -7.23 29.37
CA MET A 80 -7.14 -7.75 28.15
C MET A 80 -6.83 -6.91 26.90
N VAL A 81 -6.68 -5.58 27.05
CA VAL A 81 -6.26 -4.71 25.94
C VAL A 81 -4.81 -5.01 25.57
N ASP A 82 -3.91 -5.08 26.57
CA ASP A 82 -2.49 -5.36 26.35
C ASP A 82 -2.29 -6.72 25.64
N ASP A 83 -3.01 -7.76 26.09
CA ASP A 83 -3.04 -9.09 25.47
C ASP A 83 -3.54 -9.04 24.02
N ALA A 84 -4.61 -8.28 23.74
CA ALA A 84 -5.16 -8.13 22.39
C ALA A 84 -4.20 -7.38 21.46
N GLU A 85 -3.48 -6.39 21.98
CA GLU A 85 -2.43 -5.67 21.26
C GLU A 85 -1.23 -6.56 20.95
N GLU A 86 -0.82 -7.41 21.88
CA GLU A 86 0.24 -8.39 21.67
C GLU A 86 -0.13 -9.41 20.57
N ARG A 87 -1.32 -10.01 20.66
CA ARG A 87 -1.82 -10.90 19.61
C ARG A 87 -1.90 -10.20 18.25
N THR A 88 -2.32 -8.95 18.22
CA THR A 88 -2.37 -8.16 16.98
C THR A 88 -0.99 -7.94 16.38
N ARG A 89 0.04 -7.67 17.21
CA ARG A 89 1.44 -7.57 16.75
C ARG A 89 1.91 -8.87 16.09
N GLU A 90 1.57 -10.02 16.67
CA GLU A 90 1.86 -11.33 16.07
C GLU A 90 1.16 -11.51 14.72
N LYS A 91 -0.14 -11.17 14.61
CA LYS A 91 -0.90 -11.27 13.35
C LYS A 91 -0.37 -10.35 12.26
N VAL A 92 0.12 -9.17 12.62
CA VAL A 92 0.78 -8.26 11.66
C VAL A 92 2.09 -8.87 11.15
N ALA A 93 2.87 -9.52 12.02
CA ALA A 93 4.08 -10.23 11.60
C ALA A 93 3.76 -11.41 10.66
N GLU A 94 2.73 -12.20 10.99
CA GLU A 94 2.24 -13.29 10.13
C GLU A 94 1.81 -12.79 8.74
N LEU A 95 1.10 -11.67 8.67
CA LEU A 95 0.70 -11.03 7.41
C LEU A 95 1.93 -10.59 6.60
N ALA A 96 2.92 -9.97 7.24
CA ALA A 96 4.14 -9.55 6.56
C ALA A 96 4.88 -10.75 5.95
N ASP A 97 4.96 -11.87 6.68
CA ASP A 97 5.61 -13.08 6.18
C ASP A 97 4.79 -13.81 5.11
N ALA A 98 3.46 -13.75 5.15
CA ALA A 98 2.61 -14.22 4.07
C ALA A 98 2.80 -13.39 2.79
N ALA A 99 2.84 -12.06 2.91
CA ALA A 99 3.07 -11.14 1.80
C ALA A 99 4.45 -11.35 1.15
N LYS A 100 5.52 -11.52 1.95
CA LYS A 100 6.86 -11.87 1.45
C LYS A 100 6.84 -13.15 0.62
N ARG A 101 6.16 -14.20 1.12
CA ARG A 101 6.05 -15.50 0.42
C ARG A 101 5.25 -15.39 -0.88
N HIS A 102 4.18 -14.59 -0.89
CA HIS A 102 3.41 -14.32 -2.10
C HIS A 102 4.25 -13.57 -3.15
N ARG A 103 4.93 -12.48 -2.74
CA ARG A 103 5.79 -11.68 -3.63
C ARG A 103 6.92 -12.49 -4.25
N ALA A 104 7.52 -13.42 -3.51
CA ALA A 104 8.57 -14.29 -4.04
C ALA A 104 8.08 -15.16 -5.22
N VAL A 105 6.85 -15.69 -5.15
CA VAL A 105 6.26 -16.50 -6.23
C VAL A 105 5.81 -15.60 -7.39
N GLU A 106 5.32 -14.40 -7.08
CA GLU A 106 4.94 -13.41 -8.09
C GLU A 106 6.14 -13.02 -8.97
N MET A 107 7.31 -12.75 -8.38
CA MET A 107 8.54 -12.48 -9.14
C MET A 107 8.95 -13.63 -10.07
N LEU A 108 8.74 -14.88 -9.66
CA LEU A 108 8.99 -16.04 -10.52
C LEU A 108 8.01 -16.08 -11.70
N SER A 109 6.75 -15.69 -11.48
CA SER A 109 5.76 -15.60 -12.54
C SER A 109 6.07 -14.48 -13.53
N GLU A 110 6.54 -13.32 -13.05
CA GLU A 110 6.98 -12.19 -13.87
C GLU A 110 8.16 -12.60 -14.77
N ARG A 111 9.19 -13.24 -14.18
CA ARG A 111 10.36 -13.76 -14.93
C ARG A 111 9.96 -14.81 -15.97
N HIS A 112 9.01 -15.69 -15.64
CA HIS A 112 8.53 -16.68 -16.61
C HIS A 112 7.81 -16.00 -17.78
N ALA A 113 6.95 -15.01 -17.51
CA ALA A 113 6.26 -14.27 -18.55
C ALA A 113 7.25 -13.51 -19.47
N GLU A 114 8.31 -12.94 -18.91
CA GLU A 114 9.40 -12.35 -19.69
C GLU A 114 10.13 -13.38 -20.57
N ALA A 115 10.44 -14.55 -20.02
CA ALA A 115 11.11 -15.60 -20.76
C ALA A 115 10.25 -16.12 -21.94
N VAL A 116 8.94 -16.26 -21.73
CA VAL A 116 7.99 -16.61 -22.80
C VAL A 116 7.96 -15.52 -23.87
N ARG A 117 7.85 -14.24 -23.49
CA ARG A 117 7.89 -13.12 -24.45
C ARG A 117 9.17 -13.10 -25.27
N ARG A 118 10.33 -13.31 -24.64
CA ARG A 118 11.63 -13.35 -25.35
C ARG A 118 11.69 -14.52 -26.33
N HIS A 119 11.24 -15.70 -25.91
CA HIS A 119 11.19 -16.88 -26.77
C HIS A 119 10.28 -16.64 -27.99
N ASP A 120 9.09 -16.07 -27.77
CA ASP A 120 8.16 -15.78 -28.86
C ASP A 120 8.76 -14.79 -29.86
N LEU A 121 9.41 -13.71 -29.39
CA LEU A 121 10.13 -12.77 -30.26
C LEU A 121 11.28 -13.43 -31.05
N THR A 122 12.05 -14.33 -30.43
CA THR A 122 13.10 -15.08 -31.12
C THR A 122 12.53 -15.99 -32.21
N VAL A 123 11.43 -16.69 -31.93
CA VAL A 123 10.77 -17.55 -32.91
C VAL A 123 10.23 -16.72 -34.07
N ASP A 124 9.58 -15.60 -33.79
CA ASP A 124 9.05 -14.69 -34.82
C ASP A 124 10.17 -14.14 -35.71
N GLN A 125 11.31 -13.74 -35.12
CA GLN A 125 12.47 -13.28 -35.88
C GLN A 125 13.04 -14.39 -36.77
N ASN A 126 13.20 -15.61 -36.24
CA ASN A 126 13.69 -16.75 -37.03
C ASN A 126 12.75 -17.08 -38.20
N ASN A 127 11.43 -16.99 -37.99
CA ASN A 127 10.44 -17.19 -39.04
C ASN A 127 10.55 -16.12 -40.14
N ILE A 128 10.76 -14.85 -39.77
CA ILE A 128 10.97 -13.75 -40.73
C ILE A 128 12.25 -13.98 -41.53
N ASP A 129 13.32 -14.40 -40.88
CA ASP A 129 14.61 -14.67 -41.52
C ASP A 129 14.51 -15.86 -42.49
N GLU A 130 13.78 -16.92 -42.14
CA GLU A 130 13.52 -18.05 -43.04
C GLU A 130 12.69 -17.63 -44.27
N ILE A 131 11.64 -16.83 -44.08
CA ILE A 131 10.84 -16.28 -45.20
C ILE A 131 11.71 -15.40 -46.09
N ALA A 132 12.61 -14.58 -45.52
CA ALA A 132 13.51 -13.73 -46.27
C ALA A 132 14.51 -14.54 -47.10
N VAL A 133 15.12 -15.58 -46.50
CA VAL A 133 16.06 -16.48 -47.19
C VAL A 133 15.36 -17.26 -48.31
N THR A 134 14.19 -17.83 -48.04
CA THR A 134 13.42 -18.60 -49.04
C THR A 134 12.90 -17.72 -50.18
N THR A 135 12.46 -16.49 -49.89
CA THR A 135 12.03 -15.53 -50.92
C THR A 135 13.20 -15.08 -51.78
N LYS A 136 14.36 -14.79 -51.18
CA LYS A 136 15.58 -14.46 -51.91
C LYS A 136 16.00 -15.61 -52.85
N ALA A 137 16.05 -16.84 -52.34
CA ALA A 137 16.38 -18.03 -53.13
C ALA A 137 15.37 -18.29 -54.26
N ARG A 138 14.09 -17.97 -54.06
CA ARG A 138 13.06 -18.08 -55.11
C ARG A 138 13.24 -17.01 -56.20
N ASN A 139 13.59 -15.78 -55.82
CA ASN A 139 13.82 -14.69 -56.77
C ASN A 139 15.07 -14.94 -57.62
N THR A 140 16.16 -15.41 -57.01
CA THR A 140 17.38 -15.79 -57.73
C THR A 140 17.09 -16.94 -58.73
N ALA A 141 16.36 -17.97 -58.31
CA ALA A 141 15.98 -19.09 -59.17
C ALA A 141 15.05 -18.69 -60.34
N ARG A 142 14.25 -17.63 -60.19
CA ARG A 142 13.43 -17.07 -61.27
C ARG A 142 14.21 -16.17 -62.23
N GLY A 143 15.51 -15.99 -62.02
CA GLY A 143 16.32 -15.05 -62.81
C GLY A 143 15.98 -13.58 -62.54
N VAL A 144 15.26 -13.30 -61.45
CA VAL A 144 14.98 -11.93 -60.99
C VAL A 144 16.16 -11.50 -60.10
N ASP A 145 17.38 -11.56 -60.63
CA ASP A 145 18.56 -11.03 -59.95
C ASP A 145 18.93 -9.66 -60.53
N THR A 146 18.49 -8.62 -59.81
CA THR A 146 19.24 -7.40 -59.46
C THR A 146 19.88 -6.52 -60.55
N ALA A 147 19.45 -6.59 -61.82
CA ALA A 147 19.82 -5.55 -62.79
C ALA A 147 19.09 -4.22 -62.56
N GLU A 148 17.89 -4.23 -61.95
CA GLU A 148 17.09 -3.01 -61.72
C GLU A 148 17.47 -2.21 -60.46
N GLU A 149 18.28 -2.77 -59.55
CA GLU A 149 18.70 -2.04 -58.34
C GLU A 149 19.76 -0.96 -58.61
N ARG A 150 20.36 -0.93 -59.82
CA ARG A 150 21.22 0.18 -60.27
C ARG A 150 20.45 1.34 -60.90
N GLY A 151 19.14 1.20 -61.13
CA GLY A 151 18.33 2.19 -61.86
C GLY A 151 17.48 3.11 -60.99
N ASN A 152 17.33 2.84 -59.69
CA ASN A 152 16.39 3.60 -58.85
C ASN A 152 17.07 4.70 -58.02
N THR A 153 17.74 5.62 -58.70
CA THR A 153 18.29 6.86 -58.12
C THR A 153 17.19 7.88 -57.74
N LEU A 154 15.93 7.57 -58.01
CA LEU A 154 14.78 8.43 -57.69
C LEU A 154 14.08 8.07 -56.37
N ARG A 155 14.48 6.96 -55.71
CA ARG A 155 13.99 6.59 -54.36
C ARG A 155 14.93 7.02 -53.22
N THR A 156 15.98 7.77 -53.52
CA THR A 156 16.79 8.48 -52.51
C THR A 156 16.40 9.95 -52.44
N GLY A 157 15.10 10.21 -52.26
CA GLY A 157 14.67 11.44 -51.63
C GLY A 157 14.96 11.33 -50.13
N ALA A 158 15.83 12.21 -49.64
CA ALA A 158 16.17 12.47 -48.23
C ALA A 158 17.17 11.51 -47.55
N GLY A 159 18.45 11.91 -47.63
CA GLY A 159 19.47 11.65 -46.60
C GLY A 159 20.30 10.38 -46.81
N SER A 160 21.56 10.59 -47.19
CA SER A 160 22.61 9.57 -47.11
C SER A 160 22.55 8.85 -45.75
N VAL A 161 22.97 7.57 -45.67
CA VAL A 161 23.09 6.87 -44.37
C VAL A 161 24.00 7.66 -43.42
N ALA A 162 24.98 8.39 -43.95
CA ALA A 162 25.80 9.33 -43.17
C ALA A 162 24.99 10.54 -42.65
N ASP A 163 24.04 11.06 -43.43
CA ASP A 163 23.12 12.13 -42.98
C ASP A 163 22.13 11.63 -41.94
N ARG A 164 21.65 10.38 -42.06
CA ARG A 164 20.75 9.78 -41.08
C ARG A 164 21.47 9.43 -39.78
N LEU A 165 22.72 8.96 -39.84
CA LEU A 165 23.56 8.75 -38.65
C LEU A 165 23.94 10.08 -37.99
N SER A 166 24.23 11.13 -38.76
CA SER A 166 24.51 12.46 -38.20
C SER A 166 23.25 13.15 -37.66
N ALA A 167 22.08 12.93 -38.26
CA ALA A 167 20.79 13.40 -37.74
C ALA A 167 20.38 12.62 -36.49
N ALA A 168 20.58 11.30 -36.46
CA ALA A 168 20.34 10.47 -35.28
C ALA A 168 21.30 10.82 -34.14
N GLY A 169 22.57 11.09 -34.44
CA GLY A 169 23.56 11.57 -33.48
C GLY A 169 23.21 12.95 -32.90
N ARG A 170 22.76 13.89 -33.75
CA ARG A 170 22.27 15.20 -33.31
C ARG A 170 21.00 15.09 -32.47
N ALA A 171 20.03 14.27 -32.89
CA ALA A 171 18.81 14.04 -32.13
C ALA A 171 19.07 13.33 -30.78
N ALA A 172 20.07 12.43 -30.72
CA ALA A 172 20.49 11.81 -29.47
C ALA A 172 21.15 12.81 -28.53
N ALA A 173 22.03 13.69 -29.05
CA ALA A 173 22.66 14.76 -28.28
C ALA A 173 21.65 15.80 -27.78
N GLU A 174 20.65 16.17 -28.58
CA GLU A 174 19.56 17.05 -28.16
C GLU A 174 18.68 16.40 -27.07
N ARG A 175 18.35 15.11 -27.21
CA ARG A 175 17.62 14.37 -26.17
C ARG A 175 18.40 14.28 -24.87
N GLU A 176 19.71 14.07 -24.94
CA GLU A 176 20.58 14.05 -23.76
C GLU A 176 20.71 15.44 -23.13
N GLY A 177 20.74 16.50 -23.93
CA GLY A 177 20.68 17.89 -23.48
C GLY A 177 19.37 18.21 -22.74
N ILE A 178 18.23 17.86 -23.33
CA ILE A 178 16.90 18.01 -22.72
C ILE A 178 16.80 17.16 -21.44
N ALA A 179 17.33 15.94 -21.42
CA ALA A 179 17.36 15.08 -20.24
C ALA A 179 18.21 15.69 -19.11
N ARG A 180 19.35 16.32 -19.42
CA ARG A 180 20.19 17.02 -18.44
C ARG A 180 19.53 18.30 -17.93
N GLU A 181 18.88 19.06 -18.80
CA GLU A 181 18.17 20.28 -18.44
C GLU A 181 16.95 19.98 -17.56
N THR A 182 16.19 18.93 -17.90
CA THR A 182 15.08 18.43 -17.07
C THR A 182 15.58 17.87 -15.73
N ALA A 183 16.69 17.13 -15.70
CA ALA A 183 17.29 16.68 -14.45
C ALA A 183 17.76 17.86 -13.58
N ASN A 184 18.37 18.89 -14.17
CA ASN A 184 18.83 20.09 -13.46
C ASN A 184 17.67 20.96 -12.97
N THR A 185 16.60 21.11 -13.75
CA THR A 185 15.39 21.85 -13.31
C THR A 185 14.66 21.09 -12.21
N VAL A 186 14.55 19.77 -12.28
CA VAL A 186 14.01 18.94 -11.19
C VAL A 186 14.89 19.01 -9.94
N ALA A 187 16.22 19.03 -10.09
CA ALA A 187 17.13 19.21 -8.97
C ALA A 187 17.05 20.61 -8.35
N ALA A 188 16.83 21.66 -9.15
CA ALA A 188 16.64 23.03 -8.68
C ALA A 188 15.26 23.29 -8.06
N GLN A 189 14.23 22.56 -8.50
CA GLN A 189 12.88 22.61 -7.94
C GLN A 189 12.68 21.69 -6.73
N ARG A 190 13.65 20.84 -6.41
CA ARG A 190 13.64 20.13 -5.13
C ARG A 190 13.79 21.18 -4.04
N PRO A 191 12.79 21.35 -3.15
CA PRO A 191 13.03 22.12 -1.94
C PRO A 191 14.23 21.47 -1.25
N GLN A 192 15.26 22.27 -0.95
CA GLN A 192 16.28 21.83 0.01
C GLN A 192 15.52 21.61 1.31
N ILE A 193 15.11 20.36 1.55
CA ILE A 193 14.56 19.95 2.83
C ILE A 193 15.76 20.04 3.76
N ASP A 194 15.89 21.17 4.44
CA ASP A 194 16.82 21.28 5.55
C ASP A 194 16.40 20.20 6.55
N LEU A 195 17.27 19.21 6.73
CA LEU A 195 17.01 18.07 7.60
C LEU A 195 16.86 18.53 9.06
N ALA A 196 17.35 19.73 9.40
CA ALA A 196 17.09 20.37 10.68
C ALA A 196 15.62 20.82 10.80
N ASP A 197 15.06 21.46 9.77
CA ASP A 197 13.64 21.87 9.73
C ASP A 197 12.70 20.67 9.72
N ALA A 198 13.04 19.59 9.01
CA ALA A 198 12.23 18.38 9.00
C ALA A 198 12.13 17.74 10.40
N ARG A 199 13.23 17.77 11.18
CA ARG A 199 13.22 17.30 12.57
C ARG A 199 12.40 18.23 13.47
N GLN A 200 12.57 19.54 13.35
CA GLN A 200 11.76 20.51 14.10
C GLN A 200 10.27 20.38 13.78
N ALA A 201 9.90 20.14 12.53
CA ALA A 201 8.52 19.92 12.13
C ALA A 201 7.94 18.63 12.73
N ILE A 202 8.72 17.54 12.75
CA ILE A 202 8.30 16.28 13.37
C ILE A 202 8.13 16.43 14.88
N ASP A 203 9.07 17.10 15.55
CA ASP A 203 8.99 17.33 17.00
C ASP A 203 7.84 18.28 17.37
N ALA A 204 7.58 19.32 16.57
CA ALA A 204 6.42 20.21 16.76
C ALA A 204 5.08 19.49 16.58
N VAL A 205 4.98 18.54 15.65
CA VAL A 205 3.78 17.70 15.48
C VAL A 205 3.62 16.74 16.66
N ARG A 206 4.72 16.14 17.12
CA ARG A 206 4.72 15.28 18.32
C ARG A 206 4.27 16.05 19.56
N ASP A 207 4.76 17.28 19.74
CA ASP A 207 4.38 18.13 20.87
C ASP A 207 2.90 18.54 20.80
N ARG A 208 2.38 18.89 19.62
CA ARG A 208 0.94 19.14 19.43
C ARG A 208 0.09 17.92 19.78
N LEU A 209 0.48 16.74 19.33
CA LEU A 209 -0.25 15.50 19.65
C LEU A 209 -0.18 15.18 21.15
N SER A 210 0.95 15.46 21.80
CA SER A 210 1.11 15.27 23.24
C SER A 210 0.30 16.27 24.08
N LEU A 211 0.11 17.50 23.58
CA LEU A 211 -0.71 18.54 24.22
C LEU A 211 -2.20 18.27 24.05
N VAL A 212 -2.63 17.72 22.89
CA VAL A 212 -4.01 17.26 22.68
C VAL A 212 -4.36 16.11 23.63
N ALA A 213 -3.40 15.23 23.95
CA ALA A 213 -3.58 14.16 24.93
C ALA A 213 -3.65 14.66 26.39
N LYS A 214 -3.22 15.90 26.68
CA LYS A 214 -3.23 16.50 28.02
C LYS A 214 -4.34 17.54 28.24
N ARG A 215 -5.15 17.84 27.22
CA ARG A 215 -6.30 18.73 27.39
C ARG A 215 -7.39 17.95 28.17
N PRO A 216 -7.72 18.31 29.42
CA PRO A 216 -8.87 17.71 30.08
C PRO A 216 -10.10 18.03 29.23
N ALA A 217 -10.97 17.04 29.02
CA ALA A 217 -12.21 17.22 28.29
C ALA A 217 -13.01 18.35 28.97
N GLU A 218 -13.01 19.54 28.36
CA GLU A 218 -13.97 20.59 28.70
C GLU A 218 -15.35 19.98 28.51
N ALA A 219 -16.17 20.11 29.56
CA ALA A 219 -17.52 19.61 29.62
C ALA A 219 -18.27 20.08 28.37
N ALA A 220 -18.71 19.13 27.56
CA ALA A 220 -19.69 19.39 26.54
C ALA A 220 -20.96 19.87 27.27
N GLU A 221 -21.20 21.18 27.25
CA GLU A 221 -22.49 21.76 27.55
C GLU A 221 -23.48 21.14 26.56
N LEU A 222 -24.24 20.17 27.07
CA LEU A 222 -25.43 19.62 26.44
C LEU A 222 -26.49 20.71 26.52
N ASP A 223 -26.59 21.50 25.45
CA ASP A 223 -27.77 22.32 25.20
C ASP A 223 -28.96 21.37 24.99
N ASP A 224 -29.76 21.28 26.05
CA ASP A 224 -31.06 20.66 26.13
C ASP A 224 -32.05 21.49 25.29
N GLU A 225 -32.04 21.29 23.97
CA GLU A 225 -33.10 21.77 23.10
C GLU A 225 -34.36 20.94 23.36
N GLY A 226 -35.19 21.49 24.25
CA GLY A 226 -36.49 20.97 24.63
C GLY A 226 -37.37 20.66 23.42
N ASN A 227 -37.66 19.38 23.24
CA ASN A 227 -38.69 18.88 22.36
C ASN A 227 -40.04 19.01 23.06
N SER A 228 -40.63 20.21 23.03
CA SER A 228 -42.01 20.46 23.47
C SER A 228 -42.99 20.04 22.37
N ASP A 229 -43.81 19.04 22.71
CA ASP A 229 -45.25 18.96 22.44
C ASP A 229 -45.80 19.63 21.18
N GLU A 230 -46.14 18.83 20.17
CA GLU A 230 -47.34 19.09 19.37
C GLU A 230 -48.15 17.80 19.18
N ASP A 231 -48.96 17.55 20.21
CA ASP A 231 -50.20 16.76 20.17
C ASP A 231 -51.25 17.52 19.34
N HIS A 232 -51.49 17.05 18.11
CA HIS A 232 -52.69 17.41 17.35
C HIS A 232 -53.35 16.15 16.81
N GLY A 233 -54.30 15.65 17.60
CA GLY A 233 -55.27 14.66 17.18
C GLY A 233 -56.31 15.19 16.18
N SER A 234 -57.25 14.28 15.87
CA SER A 234 -58.45 14.43 15.02
C SER A 234 -58.14 14.35 13.52
N ARG A 235 -58.71 13.45 12.71
CA ARG A 235 -60.05 12.83 12.68
C ARG A 235 -60.00 11.49 11.95
#